data_AF-A0AAW8KW15-F1
#
_entry.id   AF-A0AAW8KW15-F1
#
_cell.length_a   1.000
_cell.length_b   1.000
_cell.length_c   1.000
_cell.angle_alpha   90.00
_cell.angle_beta   90.00
_cell.angle_gamma   90.00
#
_symmetry.space_group_name_H-M   'P 1'
#
loop_
_entity.id
_entity.type
_entity.pdbx_description
1 polymer ?
#
loop_
_entity_poly.entity_id
_entity_poly.type
_entity_poly.pdbx_seq_one_letter_code
_entity_poly.pdbx_strand_id
1 'polypeptide(L)'
;FTAQAEANSFISVKNAAGEFVGYGYVDSTGNVSGHFNQVYLKGEELTFIVIDKAGNQSIEFKQNALIDDIAPNPIENIVLNENGQNFTAQAEADSRIEVKNAVGEVV
;
A
#
# COMPACT_ATOMS: atom_id res chain seq x y z
N PHE A 1 -4.19 -3.60 -13.78
CA PHE A 1 -5.42 -2.99 -14.33
C PHE A 1 -5.03 -2.08 -15.48
N THR A 2 -5.55 -2.28 -16.70
CA THR A 2 -5.39 -1.34 -17.82
C THR A 2 -6.71 -0.61 -18.02
N ALA A 3 -6.72 0.70 -17.84
CA ALA A 3 -7.87 1.56 -18.13
C ALA A 3 -7.50 2.46 -19.32
N GLN A 4 -8.44 2.71 -20.24
CA GLN A 4 -8.29 3.74 -21.26
C GLN A 4 -8.86 5.04 -20.75
N ALA A 5 -8.04 6.08 -20.70
CA ALA A 5 -8.41 7.43 -20.31
C ALA A 5 -7.86 8.41 -21.35
N GLU A 6 -8.36 9.66 -21.36
CA GLU A 6 -7.87 10.67 -22.30
C GLU A 6 -6.37 10.93 -22.08
N ALA A 7 -5.61 10.91 -23.17
CA ALA A 7 -4.17 11.06 -23.15
C ALA A 7 -3.73 12.38 -22.48
N ASN A 8 -2.68 12.32 -21.65
CA ASN A 8 -2.15 13.45 -20.89
C ASN A 8 -3.10 14.02 -19.82
N SER A 9 -3.98 13.18 -19.26
CA SER A 9 -4.87 13.52 -18.14
C SER A 9 -4.26 13.14 -16.79
N PHE A 10 -4.77 13.77 -15.72
CA PHE A 10 -4.47 13.44 -14.34
C PHE A 10 -5.52 12.48 -13.78
N ILE A 11 -5.15 11.66 -12.80
CA ILE A 11 -6.07 10.78 -12.08
C ILE A 11 -5.99 11.12 -10.60
N SER A 12 -7.12 11.50 -10.01
CA SER A 12 -7.27 11.64 -8.56
C SER A 12 -7.78 10.34 -7.97
N VAL A 13 -7.21 9.90 -6.85
CA VAL A 13 -7.70 8.73 -6.11
C VAL A 13 -8.10 9.12 -4.70
N LYS A 14 -9.31 8.71 -4.29
CA LYS A 14 -9.89 8.99 -2.97
C LYS A 14 -10.30 7.73 -2.23
N ASN A 15 -10.28 7.77 -0.90
CA ASN A 15 -10.85 6.72 -0.06
C ASN A 15 -12.38 6.90 0.13
N ALA A 16 -13.00 5.97 0.85
CA ALA A 16 -14.44 6.02 1.17
C ALA A 16 -14.88 7.26 1.98
N ALA A 17 -13.96 7.92 2.69
CA ALA A 17 -14.22 9.18 3.39
C ALA A 17 -14.11 10.42 2.47
N GLY A 18 -13.74 10.23 1.19
CA GLY A 18 -13.55 11.29 0.21
C GLY A 18 -12.18 11.99 0.30
N GLU A 19 -11.26 11.48 1.12
CA GLU A 19 -9.91 12.02 1.29
C GLU A 19 -9.02 11.58 0.13
N PHE A 20 -8.10 12.44 -0.29
CA PHE A 20 -7.14 12.12 -1.35
C PHE A 20 -6.04 11.19 -0.83
N VAL A 21 -5.81 10.09 -1.56
CA VAL A 21 -4.91 9.01 -1.12
C VAL A 21 -3.91 8.57 -2.19
N GLY A 22 -4.01 9.11 -3.40
CA GLY A 22 -3.10 8.80 -4.47
C GLY A 22 -3.45 9.55 -5.74
N TYR A 23 -2.55 9.42 -6.71
CA TYR A 23 -2.75 9.98 -8.03
C TYR A 23 -2.11 9.15 -9.12
N GLY A 24 -2.50 9.45 -10.35
CA GLY A 24 -1.89 8.91 -11.54
C GLY A 24 -1.92 9.87 -12.70
N TYR A 25 -1.34 9.42 -13.81
CA TYR A 25 -1.33 10.11 -15.07
C TYR A 25 -1.62 9.14 -16.20
N VAL A 26 -2.22 9.68 -17.26
CA VAL A 26 -2.42 9.00 -18.52
C VAL A 26 -1.36 9.51 -19.49
N ASP A 27 -0.54 8.63 -20.05
CA ASP A 27 0.46 9.03 -21.04
C ASP A 27 -0.17 9.36 -22.41
N SER A 28 0.65 9.78 -23.38
CA SER A 28 0.20 10.13 -24.73
C SER A 28 -0.40 8.95 -25.51
N THR A 29 -0.16 7.72 -25.07
CA THR A 29 -0.64 6.47 -25.68
C THR A 29 -1.84 5.86 -24.94
N GLY A 30 -2.33 6.51 -23.88
CA GLY A 30 -3.46 6.06 -23.09
C GLY A 30 -3.09 5.08 -21.97
N ASN A 31 -1.80 4.85 -21.68
CA ASN A 31 -1.43 4.02 -20.54
C ASN A 31 -1.57 4.81 -19.24
N VAL A 32 -2.02 4.11 -18.21
CA VAL A 32 -2.23 4.67 -16.88
C VAL A 32 -1.14 4.19 -15.93
N SER A 33 -0.54 5.13 -15.19
CA SER A 33 0.36 4.84 -14.07
C SER A 33 0.07 5.76 -12.90
N GLY A 34 0.43 5.36 -11.68
CA GLY A 34 0.16 6.15 -10.49
C GLY A 34 0.76 5.53 -9.23
N HIS A 35 0.55 6.18 -8.10
CA HIS A 35 0.94 5.69 -6.79
C HIS A 35 -0.02 6.16 -5.70
N PHE A 36 0.02 5.44 -4.59
CA PHE A 36 -0.68 5.76 -3.36
C PHE A 36 0.29 6.33 -2.34
N ASN A 37 -0.23 7.11 -1.40
CA ASN A 37 0.56 7.64 -0.29
C ASN A 37 0.87 6.60 0.81
N GLN A 38 0.23 5.43 0.74
CA GLN A 38 0.40 4.30 1.64
C GLN A 38 0.04 2.99 0.94
N VAL A 39 0.26 1.88 1.63
CA VAL A 39 -0.09 0.54 1.15
C VAL A 39 -1.57 0.26 1.41
N TYR A 40 -2.28 -0.19 0.38
CA TYR A 40 -3.69 -0.62 0.43
C TYR A 40 -3.77 -2.12 0.13
N LEU A 41 -3.95 -2.92 1.19
CA LEU A 41 -3.97 -4.39 1.13
C LEU A 41 -5.04 -4.98 2.07
N LYS A 42 -6.08 -4.21 2.43
CA LYS A 42 -7.15 -4.64 3.34
C LYS A 42 -8.54 -4.56 2.69
N GLY A 43 -8.61 -4.59 1.36
CA GLY A 43 -9.86 -4.53 0.62
C GLY A 43 -10.53 -3.14 0.62
N GLU A 44 -9.80 -2.08 0.95
CA GLU A 44 -10.32 -0.72 1.00
C GLU A 44 -10.94 -0.29 -0.34
N GLU A 45 -12.10 0.34 -0.34
CA GLU A 45 -12.70 0.90 -1.56
C GLU A 45 -11.97 2.20 -1.94
N LEU A 46 -11.45 2.24 -3.17
CA LEU A 46 -10.78 3.39 -3.76
C LEU A 46 -11.60 3.93 -4.94
N THR A 47 -11.74 5.25 -5.00
CA THR A 47 -12.47 5.97 -6.05
C THR A 47 -11.51 6.74 -6.94
N PHE A 48 -11.55 6.48 -8.24
CA PHE A 48 -10.70 7.06 -9.26
C PHE A 48 -11.52 8.03 -10.11
N ILE A 49 -10.95 9.22 -10.36
CA ILE A 49 -11.54 10.26 -11.21
C ILE A 49 -10.46 10.75 -12.16
N VAL A 50 -10.73 10.69 -13.48
CA VAL A 50 -9.85 11.26 -14.51
C VAL A 50 -10.19 12.74 -14.65
N ILE A 51 -9.16 13.58 -14.71
CA ILE A 51 -9.24 15.03 -14.86
C ILE A 51 -8.43 15.42 -16.11
N ASP A 52 -9.10 15.94 -17.12
CA ASP A 52 -8.44 16.40 -18.36
C ASP A 52 -7.63 17.70 -18.12
N LYS A 53 -6.93 18.17 -19.17
CA LYS A 53 -6.15 19.42 -19.09
C LYS A 53 -6.98 20.68 -18.87
N ALA A 54 -8.25 20.66 -19.23
CA ALA A 54 -9.20 21.76 -19.01
C ALA A 54 -9.85 21.70 -17.62
N GLY A 55 -9.64 20.63 -16.86
CA GLY A 55 -10.21 20.40 -15.54
C GLY A 55 -11.55 19.65 -15.53
N ASN A 56 -12.02 19.13 -16.67
CA ASN A 56 -13.24 18.33 -16.71
C ASN A 56 -13.01 16.96 -16.06
N GLN A 57 -14.01 16.48 -15.31
CA GLN A 57 -13.93 15.23 -14.57
C GLN A 57 -14.74 14.12 -15.25
N SER A 58 -14.21 12.90 -15.22
CA SER A 58 -14.97 11.70 -15.57
C SER A 58 -16.04 11.38 -14.52
N ILE A 59 -16.90 10.42 -14.83
CA ILE A 59 -17.65 9.69 -13.79
C ILE A 59 -16.66 8.95 -12.87
N GLU A 60 -17.11 8.66 -11.65
CA GLU A 60 -16.34 7.90 -10.68
C GLU A 60 -16.18 6.44 -11.10
N PHE A 61 -14.97 5.91 -10.93
CA PHE A 61 -14.70 4.48 -11.01
C PHE A 61 -14.25 3.97 -9.64
N LYS A 62 -14.91 2.92 -9.13
CA LYS A 62 -14.63 2.35 -7.82
C LYS A 62 -13.97 0.99 -7.95
N GLN A 63 -12.95 0.76 -7.14
CA GLN A 63 -12.23 -0.51 -7.08
C GLN A 63 -11.76 -0.78 -5.66
N ASN A 64 -12.01 -1.99 -5.17
CA ASN A 64 -11.42 -2.45 -3.91
C ASN A 64 -9.94 -2.78 -4.12
N ALA A 65 -9.12 -2.42 -3.13
CA ALA A 65 -7.76 -2.88 -3.02
C ALA A 65 -7.69 -4.42 -2.91
N LEU A 66 -6.51 -4.96 -3.15
CA LEU A 66 -6.26 -6.37 -2.86
C LEU A 66 -6.34 -6.62 -1.35
N ILE A 67 -6.43 -7.88 -0.97
CA ILE A 67 -6.33 -8.31 0.41
C ILE A 67 -5.04 -9.10 0.54
N ASP A 68 -4.20 -8.71 1.49
CA ASP A 68 -3.08 -9.52 1.95
C ASP A 68 -3.46 -10.14 3.29
N ASP A 69 -3.69 -11.45 3.28
CA ASP A 69 -4.06 -12.28 4.43
C ASP A 69 -2.99 -13.33 4.76
N ILE A 70 -1.81 -13.23 4.15
CA ILE A 70 -0.71 -14.15 4.38
C ILE A 70 0.09 -13.66 5.58
N ALA A 71 0.11 -14.46 6.64
CA ALA A 71 0.92 -14.15 7.82
C ALA A 71 2.42 -14.30 7.51
N PRO A 72 3.30 -13.43 8.08
CA PRO A 72 4.73 -13.59 7.92
C PRO A 72 5.22 -14.92 8.47
N ASN A 73 6.30 -15.45 7.89
CA ASN A 73 6.94 -16.66 8.44
C ASN A 73 7.49 -16.40 9.86
N PRO A 74 7.55 -17.44 10.72
CA PRO A 74 8.23 -17.34 12.01
C PRO A 74 9.68 -16.85 11.87
N ILE A 75 10.18 -16.21 12.92
CA ILE A 75 11.60 -15.84 13.01
C ILE A 75 12.49 -17.10 13.00
N GLU A 76 13.60 -17.05 12.28
CA GLU A 76 14.57 -18.13 12.15
C GLU A 76 15.97 -17.70 12.58
N ASN A 77 16.85 -18.69 12.83
CA ASN A 77 18.28 -18.48 13.04
C ASN A 77 18.62 -17.46 14.15
N ILE A 78 17.84 -17.48 15.24
CA ILE A 78 18.13 -16.63 16.39
C ILE A 78 19.41 -17.09 17.09
N VAL A 79 20.37 -16.18 17.19
CA VAL A 79 21.65 -16.40 17.89
C VAL A 79 21.86 -15.27 18.88
N LEU A 80 22.04 -15.62 20.15
CA LEU A 80 22.41 -14.67 21.20
C LEU A 80 23.93 -14.51 21.25
N ASN A 81 24.40 -13.31 21.52
CA ASN A 81 25.81 -13.07 21.80
C ASN A 81 26.20 -13.55 23.22
N GLU A 82 27.50 -13.70 23.49
CA GLU A 82 28.00 -14.31 24.74
C GLU A 82 27.59 -13.58 26.02
N ASN A 83 27.37 -12.26 25.94
CA ASN A 83 26.93 -11.48 27.09
C ASN A 83 25.41 -11.49 27.28
N GLY A 84 24.64 -11.96 26.28
CA GLY A 84 23.17 -12.06 26.33
C GLY A 84 22.44 -10.73 26.16
N GLN A 85 23.12 -9.67 25.70
CA GLN A 85 22.49 -8.35 25.47
C GLN A 85 22.09 -8.11 24.02
N ASN A 86 22.56 -8.92 23.05
CA ASN A 86 22.22 -8.75 21.64
C ASN A 86 21.88 -10.09 20.99
N PHE A 87 21.12 -10.02 19.90
CA PHE A 87 20.85 -11.17 19.06
C PHE A 87 20.88 -10.78 17.57
N THR A 88 21.12 -11.77 16.74
CA THR A 88 20.84 -11.72 15.30
C THR A 88 19.79 -12.76 14.96
N ALA A 89 18.97 -12.49 13.96
CA ALA A 89 17.95 -13.42 13.49
C ALA A 89 17.58 -13.12 12.04
N GLN A 90 16.83 -14.02 11.42
CA GLN A 90 16.23 -13.83 10.10
C GLN A 90 14.71 -13.77 10.25
N ALA A 91 14.09 -12.81 9.58
CA ALA A 91 12.65 -12.67 9.49
C ALA A 91 12.31 -12.22 8.07
N GLU A 92 11.03 -12.33 7.71
CA GLU A 92 10.54 -11.81 6.44
C GLU A 92 10.78 -10.30 6.34
N ALA A 93 11.15 -9.83 5.14
CA ALA A 93 11.32 -8.41 4.89
C ALA A 93 10.02 -7.64 5.16
N ASP A 94 10.14 -6.39 5.59
CA ASP A 94 9.01 -5.51 5.91
C ASP A 94 8.05 -6.04 7.01
N SER A 95 8.43 -7.11 7.72
CA SER A 95 7.73 -7.60 8.91
C SER A 95 8.19 -6.88 10.18
N ARG A 96 7.38 -6.98 11.25
CA ARG A 96 7.70 -6.43 12.57
C ARG A 96 7.93 -7.56 13.57
N ILE A 97 9.03 -7.47 14.30
CA ILE A 97 9.32 -8.33 15.45
C ILE A 97 8.83 -7.64 16.73
N GLU A 98 8.13 -8.37 17.59
CA GLU A 98 7.78 -7.94 18.95
C GLU A 98 8.41 -8.89 19.97
N VAL A 99 9.14 -8.34 20.94
CA VAL A 99 9.67 -9.10 22.10
C VAL A 99 8.75 -8.82 23.28
N LYS A 100 8.29 -9.87 23.97
CA LYS A 100 7.35 -9.75 25.09
C LYS A 100 7.90 -10.39 26.37
N ASN A 101 7.63 -9.78 27.51
CA ASN A 101 7.92 -10.37 28.82
C ASN A 101 6.90 -11.48 29.17
N ALA A 102 7.08 -12.14 30.32
CA ALA A 102 6.21 -13.23 30.76
C ALA A 102 4.73 -12.84 30.99
N VAL A 103 4.44 -11.54 31.14
CA VAL A 103 3.06 -11.02 31.28
C VAL A 103 2.50 -10.49 29.95
N GLY A 104 3.26 -10.59 28.85
CA GLY A 104 2.81 -10.25 27.49
C GLY A 104 3.06 -8.80 27.07
N GLU A 105 3.73 -7.99 27.89
CA GLU A 105 4.07 -6.60 27.56
C GLU A 105 5.26 -6.56 26.61
N VAL A 106 5.22 -5.67 25.61
CA VAL A 106 6.34 -5.45 24.69
C VAL A 106 7.49 -4.76 25.42
N VAL A 107 8.70 -5.29 25.29
CA VAL A 107 9.94 -4.80 25.94
C VAL A 107 10.99 -4.32 24.96
#